data_AF-A0A5C1MBM7-F1
#
_entry.id   AF-A0A5C1MBM7-F1
#
_cell.length_a   1.000
_cell.length_b   1.000
_cell.length_c   1.000
_cell.angle_alpha   90.00
_cell.angle_beta   90.00
_cell.angle_gamma   90.00
#
_symmetry.space_group_name_H-M   'P 1'
#
loop_
_entity.id
_entity.type
_entity.pdbx_description
1 polymer ?
#
loop_
_entity_poly.entity_id
_entity_poly.type
_entity_poly.pdbx_seq_one_letter_code
_entity_poly.pdbx_strand_id
1 'polypeptide(L)'
;MQFNFPSLSGYDASGAHWTGAMSFTGDGSTTFEGQSVTKSVSTVTLQAANGSPATTTITSYYLALDGSLYKTVYDNGATYTPASQVAAPTSAKVGDSGDLAAATRSDGTTKTVHWALNPDFDGAVQLVVTAVIKTGAVITSNEVDTIYLNSSGTPTRIAVSIATYGTTSGHPLLTSLTIYGNAQ
;
A
#
# COMPACT_ATOMS: atom_id res chain seq x y z
N MET A 1 -17.01 -4.29 -1.45
CA MET A 1 -16.07 -5.31 -1.96
C MET A 1 -15.03 -5.55 -0.88
N GLN A 2 -14.66 -6.80 -0.63
CA GLN A 2 -13.68 -7.15 0.41
C GLN A 2 -12.67 -8.14 -0.18
N PHE A 3 -11.38 -7.88 0.06
CA PHE A 3 -10.29 -8.79 -0.25
C PHE A 3 -9.56 -9.14 1.04
N ASN A 4 -9.31 -10.42 1.26
CA ASN A 4 -8.65 -10.91 2.46
C ASN A 4 -7.44 -11.77 2.09
N PHE A 5 -6.33 -11.51 2.77
CA PHE A 5 -5.10 -12.28 2.74
C PHE A 5 -4.81 -12.72 4.19
N PRO A 6 -5.49 -13.75 4.69
CA PRO A 6 -5.51 -14.08 6.12
C PRO A 6 -4.22 -14.76 6.62
N SER A 7 -3.32 -15.10 5.70
CA SER A 7 -2.05 -15.74 6.03
C SER A 7 -0.96 -15.17 5.15
N LEU A 8 -0.22 -14.22 5.71
CA LEU A 8 1.01 -13.69 5.18
C LEU A 8 2.19 -14.37 5.87
N SER A 9 3.27 -14.66 5.14
CA SER A 9 4.53 -15.09 5.73
C SER A 9 5.73 -14.55 4.97
N GLY A 10 6.85 -14.38 5.68
CA GLY A 10 8.05 -13.82 5.09
C GLY A 10 9.19 -13.62 6.08
N TYR A 11 10.23 -12.93 5.62
CA TYR A 11 11.43 -12.67 6.41
C TYR A 11 11.85 -11.21 6.29
N ASP A 12 12.48 -10.70 7.34
CA ASP A 12 13.15 -9.41 7.28
C ASP A 12 14.62 -9.53 6.86
N ALA A 13 15.29 -8.39 6.68
CA ALA A 13 16.70 -8.31 6.33
C ALA A 13 17.67 -8.99 7.32
N SER A 14 17.23 -9.22 8.57
CA SER A 14 18.02 -9.95 9.57
C SER A 14 17.81 -11.47 9.51
N GLY A 15 16.86 -11.93 8.68
CA GLY A 15 16.45 -13.33 8.59
C GLY A 15 15.41 -13.74 9.63
N ALA A 16 14.83 -12.80 10.38
CA ALA A 16 13.76 -13.13 11.31
C ALA A 16 12.46 -13.41 10.54
N HIS A 17 11.73 -14.45 10.95
CA HIS A 17 10.47 -14.84 10.33
C HIS A 17 9.30 -13.99 10.85
N TRP A 18 8.43 -13.60 9.92
CA TRP A 18 7.23 -12.81 10.16
C TRP A 18 6.01 -13.51 9.59
N THR A 19 4.91 -13.45 10.34
CA THR A 19 3.58 -13.83 9.87
C THR A 19 2.63 -12.65 9.94
N GLY A 20 1.49 -12.73 9.26
CA GLY A 20 0.51 -11.66 9.32
C GLY A 20 -0.77 -11.93 8.58
N ALA A 21 -1.56 -10.87 8.46
CA ALA A 21 -2.77 -10.83 7.66
C ALA A 21 -2.94 -9.42 7.07
N MET A 22 -3.57 -9.35 5.90
CA MET A 22 -3.97 -8.08 5.28
C MET A 22 -5.41 -8.18 4.78
N SER A 23 -6.16 -7.10 4.90
CA SER A 23 -7.49 -7.00 4.31
C SER A 23 -7.73 -5.61 3.73
N PHE A 24 -8.57 -5.57 2.71
CA PHE A 24 -9.08 -4.37 2.07
C PHE A 24 -10.59 -4.45 2.03
N THR A 25 -11.27 -3.46 2.60
CA THR A 25 -12.73 -3.40 2.62
C THR A 25 -13.17 -2.05 2.07
N GLY A 26 -14.10 -2.07 1.11
CA GLY A 26 -14.86 -0.90 0.71
C GLY A 26 -16.16 -0.83 1.53
N ASP A 27 -16.29 0.19 2.37
CA ASP A 27 -17.43 0.41 3.28
C ASP A 27 -18.59 1.18 2.60
N GLY A 28 -18.47 1.49 1.32
CA GLY A 28 -19.47 2.23 0.55
C GLY A 28 -19.46 3.74 0.81
N SER A 29 -20.53 4.41 0.40
CA SER A 29 -20.64 5.87 0.48
C SER A 29 -20.99 6.36 1.89
N THR A 30 -20.38 7.46 2.30
CA THR A 30 -20.55 8.13 3.60
C THR A 30 -20.28 9.64 3.46
N THR A 31 -20.35 10.37 4.57
CA THR A 31 -19.97 11.78 4.64
C THR A 31 -18.76 11.92 5.56
N PHE A 32 -17.71 12.62 5.11
CA PHE A 32 -16.52 12.89 5.89
C PHE A 32 -16.11 14.36 5.72
N GLU A 33 -15.94 15.10 6.83
CA GLU A 33 -15.64 16.55 6.80
C GLU A 33 -16.59 17.37 5.91
N GLY A 34 -17.87 16.94 5.83
CA GLY A 34 -18.89 17.57 4.99
C GLY A 34 -18.87 17.18 3.51
N GLN A 35 -17.93 16.34 3.07
CA GLN A 35 -17.85 15.83 1.70
C GLN A 35 -18.54 14.47 1.58
N SER A 36 -19.24 14.24 0.47
CA SER A 36 -19.71 12.90 0.11
C SER A 36 -18.54 12.09 -0.45
N VAL A 37 -18.25 10.96 0.20
CA VAL A 37 -17.08 10.13 -0.09
C VAL A 37 -17.42 8.65 -0.07
N THR A 38 -16.64 7.83 -0.77
CA THR A 38 -16.58 6.38 -0.57
C THR A 38 -15.43 6.06 0.37
N LYS A 39 -15.70 5.29 1.42
CA LYS A 39 -14.70 4.89 2.42
C LYS A 39 -14.11 3.52 2.05
N SER A 40 -12.78 3.42 2.13
CA SER A 40 -12.04 2.17 2.07
C SER A 40 -11.16 2.03 3.30
N VAL A 41 -11.12 0.84 3.89
CA VAL A 41 -10.29 0.50 5.03
C VAL A 41 -9.33 -0.60 4.62
N SER A 42 -8.04 -0.38 4.86
CA SER A 42 -7.00 -1.39 4.76
C SER A 42 -6.47 -1.69 6.15
N THR A 43 -6.37 -2.96 6.50
CA THR A 43 -5.82 -3.40 7.78
C THR A 43 -4.65 -4.33 7.51
N VAL A 44 -3.53 -4.09 8.19
CA VAL A 44 -2.35 -4.95 8.15
C VAL A 44 -2.00 -5.34 9.57
N THR A 45 -1.85 -6.64 9.82
CA THR A 45 -1.36 -7.17 11.09
C THR A 45 -0.10 -7.97 10.82
N LEU A 46 0.98 -7.67 11.55
CA LEU A 46 2.25 -8.37 11.44
C LEU A 46 2.73 -8.83 12.80
N GLN A 47 3.37 -10.00 12.83
CA GLN A 47 3.92 -10.60 14.03
C GLN A 47 5.26 -11.25 13.72
N ALA A 48 6.33 -10.82 14.40
CA ALA A 48 7.59 -11.56 14.41
C ALA A 48 7.39 -12.87 15.21
N ALA A 49 8.11 -13.94 14.87
CA ALA A 49 7.90 -15.29 15.43
C ALA A 49 7.70 -15.36 16.98
N ASN A 50 8.36 -14.48 17.75
CA ASN A 50 8.25 -14.41 19.21
C ASN A 50 7.75 -13.04 19.72
N GLY A 51 7.25 -12.19 18.84
CA GLY A 51 6.77 -10.84 19.16
C GLY A 51 5.26 -10.79 19.40
N SER A 52 4.80 -9.70 20.00
CA SER A 52 3.37 -9.35 19.99
C SER A 52 2.96 -8.88 18.59
N PRO A 53 1.75 -9.22 18.12
CA PRO A 53 1.25 -8.70 16.86
C PRO A 53 1.10 -7.18 16.93
N ALA A 54 1.52 -6.50 15.86
CA ALA A 54 1.26 -5.09 15.62
C ALA A 54 0.24 -4.97 14.49
N THR A 55 -0.79 -4.17 14.71
CA THR A 55 -1.83 -3.90 13.72
C THR A 55 -1.79 -2.43 13.33
N THR A 56 -1.89 -2.16 12.03
CA THR A 56 -2.10 -0.82 11.49
C THR A 56 -3.37 -0.78 10.67
N THR A 57 -4.20 0.23 10.92
CA THR A 57 -5.39 0.52 10.09
C THR A 57 -5.20 1.80 9.31
N ILE A 58 -5.51 1.74 8.01
CA ILE A 58 -5.45 2.85 7.08
C ILE A 58 -6.85 3.04 6.49
N THR A 59 -7.44 4.22 6.68
CA THR A 59 -8.72 4.58 6.09
C THR A 59 -8.50 5.60 4.97
N SER A 60 -8.88 5.25 3.75
CA SER A 60 -8.86 6.16 2.60
C SER A 60 -10.28 6.57 2.24
N TYR A 61 -10.48 7.86 2.03
CA TYR A 61 -11.74 8.46 1.61
C TYR A 61 -11.60 8.97 0.20
N TYR A 62 -12.48 8.55 -0.71
CA TYR A 62 -12.48 8.96 -2.12
C TYR A 62 -13.71 9.81 -2.40
N LEU A 63 -13.58 10.95 -3.08
CA LEU A 63 -14.73 11.81 -3.42
C LEU A 63 -15.74 11.04 -4.27
N ALA A 64 -17.02 11.11 -3.89
CA ALA A 64 -18.09 10.45 -4.64
C ALA A 64 -18.30 11.05 -6.04
N LEU A 65 -17.83 12.28 -6.27
CA LEU A 65 -17.98 13.02 -7.53
C LEU A 65 -17.17 12.39 -8.68
N ASP A 66 -15.91 12.03 -8.41
CA ASP A 66 -14.95 11.62 -9.44
C ASP A 66 -14.06 10.44 -9.02
N GLY A 67 -14.22 9.92 -7.81
CA GLY A 67 -13.42 8.82 -7.27
C GLY A 67 -12.00 9.22 -6.85
N SER A 68 -11.64 10.49 -6.89
CA SER A 68 -10.31 10.96 -6.46
C SER A 68 -10.13 10.79 -4.95
N LEU A 69 -8.91 10.47 -4.50
CA LEU A 69 -8.58 10.39 -3.08
C LEU A 69 -8.79 11.78 -2.44
N TYR A 70 -9.63 11.85 -1.41
CA TYR A 70 -9.81 13.07 -0.63
C TYR A 70 -8.79 13.14 0.51
N LYS A 71 -8.66 12.04 1.26
CA LYS A 71 -7.79 11.95 2.43
C LYS A 71 -7.48 10.51 2.80
N THR A 72 -6.29 10.26 3.34
CA THR A 72 -5.96 9.01 4.02
C THR A 72 -5.68 9.29 5.50
N VAL A 73 -6.25 8.48 6.38
CA VAL A 73 -6.13 8.58 7.84
C VAL A 73 -5.59 7.27 8.39
N TYR A 74 -4.47 7.34 9.08
CA TYR A 74 -3.88 6.22 9.81
C TYR A 74 -4.45 6.16 11.22
N ASP A 75 -4.45 4.99 11.84
CA ASP A 75 -4.91 4.75 13.21
C ASP A 75 -4.22 5.61 14.27
N ASN A 76 -2.96 5.98 14.06
CA ASN A 76 -2.21 6.90 14.91
C ASN A 76 -2.62 8.39 14.72
N GLY A 77 -3.64 8.67 13.92
CA GLY A 77 -4.13 10.02 13.61
C GLY A 77 -3.35 10.75 12.52
N ALA A 78 -2.30 10.15 11.97
CA ALA A 78 -1.58 10.73 10.84
C ALA A 78 -2.49 10.82 9.62
N THR A 79 -2.42 11.95 8.91
CA THR A 79 -3.21 12.15 7.70
C THR A 79 -2.35 12.52 6.52
N TYR A 80 -2.69 11.96 5.36
CA TYR A 80 -2.15 12.37 4.07
C TYR A 80 -3.26 13.02 3.26
N THR A 81 -2.95 14.20 2.72
CA THR A 81 -3.81 14.92 1.77
C THR A 81 -3.14 14.90 0.40
N PRO A 82 -3.84 14.48 -0.67
CA PRO A 82 -3.28 14.50 -2.00
C PRO A 82 -2.96 15.92 -2.48
N ALA A 83 -1.74 16.12 -2.96
CA ALA A 83 -1.29 17.33 -3.63
C ALA A 83 -1.52 17.25 -5.15
N SER A 84 -1.42 16.05 -5.72
CA SER A 84 -1.77 15.76 -7.11
C SER A 84 -2.25 14.32 -7.25
N GLN A 85 -3.11 14.08 -8.24
CA GLN A 85 -3.61 12.75 -8.57
C GLN A 85 -3.83 12.62 -10.06
N VAL A 86 -3.63 11.41 -10.56
CA VAL A 86 -3.97 11.01 -11.91
C VAL A 86 -5.01 9.91 -11.79
N ALA A 87 -6.09 10.03 -12.55
CA ALA A 87 -7.09 8.97 -12.60
C ALA A 87 -6.42 7.68 -13.08
N ALA A 88 -6.63 6.58 -12.35
CA ALA A 88 -6.19 5.27 -12.81
C ALA A 88 -6.82 4.99 -14.18
N PRO A 89 -6.06 4.46 -15.15
CA PRO A 89 -6.60 4.17 -16.46
C PRO A 89 -7.69 3.10 -16.35
N THR A 90 -8.75 3.24 -17.15
CA THR A 90 -9.86 2.27 -17.20
C THR A 90 -9.44 0.95 -17.84
N SER A 91 -8.34 0.94 -18.58
CA SER A 91 -7.69 -0.25 -19.12
C SER A 91 -6.19 -0.02 -19.21
N ALA A 92 -5.39 -1.03 -18.91
CA ALA A 92 -3.95 -1.00 -19.09
C ALA A 92 -3.46 -2.36 -19.61
N LYS A 93 -2.33 -2.36 -20.29
CA LYS A 93 -1.67 -3.53 -20.86
C LYS A 93 -0.41 -3.85 -20.06
N VAL A 94 0.05 -5.09 -20.19
CA VAL A 94 1.37 -5.49 -19.69
C VAL A 94 2.44 -4.59 -20.32
N GLY A 95 3.30 -4.01 -19.48
CA GLY A 95 4.29 -3.00 -19.84
C GLY A 95 3.86 -1.56 -19.55
N ASP A 96 2.57 -1.30 -19.32
CA ASP A 96 2.12 0.04 -18.95
C ASP A 96 2.52 0.38 -17.51
N SER A 97 2.75 1.67 -17.27
CA SER A 97 3.08 2.22 -15.96
C SER A 97 2.67 3.68 -15.88
N GLY A 98 2.60 4.22 -14.66
CA GLY A 98 2.35 5.64 -14.46
C GLY A 98 2.32 6.06 -12.99
N ASP A 99 2.06 7.34 -12.79
CA ASP A 99 1.85 7.94 -11.48
C ASP A 99 0.37 7.80 -11.09
N LEU A 100 0.09 7.53 -9.81
CA LEU A 100 -1.27 7.56 -9.25
C LEU A 100 -1.51 8.84 -8.45
N ALA A 101 -0.61 9.15 -7.52
CA ALA A 101 -0.81 10.27 -6.60
C ALA A 101 0.50 10.77 -6.00
N ALA A 102 0.54 12.05 -5.69
CA ALA A 102 1.44 12.61 -4.70
C ALA A 102 0.60 13.15 -3.54
N ALA A 103 0.99 12.83 -2.30
CA ALA A 103 0.31 13.28 -1.09
C ALA A 103 1.30 13.85 -0.09
N THR A 104 0.83 14.79 0.72
CA THR A 104 1.63 15.42 1.78
C THR A 104 0.98 15.11 3.12
N ARG A 105 1.82 14.75 4.09
CA ARG A 105 1.45 14.59 5.49
C ARG A 105 1.57 15.93 6.22
N SER A 106 0.82 16.08 7.32
CA SER A 106 0.86 17.30 8.15
C SER A 106 2.24 17.68 8.70
N ASP A 107 3.19 16.73 8.79
CA ASP A 107 4.58 16.95 9.22
C ASP A 107 5.53 17.35 8.07
N GLY A 108 5.01 17.53 6.86
CA GLY A 108 5.79 17.86 5.66
C GLY A 108 6.40 16.65 4.94
N THR A 109 6.21 15.44 5.44
CA THR A 109 6.57 14.20 4.72
C THR A 109 5.73 14.08 3.46
N THR A 110 6.34 13.67 2.35
CA THR A 110 5.65 13.44 1.08
C THR A 110 5.62 11.96 0.73
N LYS A 111 4.56 11.53 0.06
CA LYS A 111 4.37 10.18 -0.47
C LYS A 111 4.03 10.29 -1.95
N THR A 112 4.81 9.67 -2.83
CA THR A 112 4.46 9.50 -4.25
C THR A 112 4.11 8.04 -4.50
N VAL A 113 3.06 7.79 -5.28
CA VAL A 113 2.56 6.46 -5.60
C VAL A 113 2.59 6.26 -7.10
N HIS A 114 3.21 5.17 -7.52
CA HIS A 114 3.37 4.75 -8.91
C HIS A 114 2.77 3.36 -9.10
N TRP A 115 2.38 3.03 -10.32
CA TRP A 115 1.92 1.70 -10.68
C TRP A 115 2.62 1.19 -11.94
N ALA A 116 2.73 -0.13 -12.06
CA ALA A 116 3.16 -0.81 -13.27
C ALA A 116 2.42 -2.16 -13.40
N LEU A 117 2.12 -2.55 -14.64
CA LEU A 117 1.64 -3.89 -14.96
C LEU A 117 2.77 -4.71 -15.59
N ASN A 118 3.27 -5.70 -14.86
CA ASN A 118 4.37 -6.54 -15.28
C ASN A 118 3.88 -7.94 -15.69
N PRO A 119 4.53 -8.61 -16.65
CA PRO A 119 4.22 -10.00 -16.93
C PRO A 119 4.55 -10.89 -15.73
N ASP A 120 3.77 -11.95 -15.54
CA ASP A 120 4.05 -13.03 -14.62
C ASP A 120 4.11 -14.38 -15.36
N PHE A 121 4.32 -15.47 -14.63
CA PHE A 121 4.32 -16.82 -15.18
C PHE A 121 2.93 -17.25 -15.71
N ASP A 122 2.90 -18.13 -16.72
CA ASP A 122 1.68 -18.71 -17.33
C ASP A 122 0.60 -17.69 -17.76
N GLY A 123 1.03 -16.50 -18.21
CA GLY A 123 0.10 -15.47 -18.71
C GLY A 123 -0.67 -14.73 -17.61
N ALA A 124 -0.29 -14.92 -16.35
CA ALA A 124 -0.71 -14.05 -15.26
C ALA A 124 -0.02 -12.68 -15.35
N VAL A 125 -0.53 -11.71 -14.57
CA VAL A 125 -0.04 -10.33 -14.55
C VAL A 125 0.19 -9.89 -13.12
N GLN A 126 1.23 -9.11 -12.89
CA GLN A 126 1.49 -8.45 -11.61
C GLN A 126 1.13 -6.98 -11.71
N LEU A 127 0.20 -6.52 -10.88
CA LEU A 127 0.04 -5.09 -10.59
C LEU A 127 1.00 -4.73 -9.45
N VAL A 128 2.02 -3.94 -9.77
CA VAL A 128 2.99 -3.45 -8.80
C VAL A 128 2.64 -2.00 -8.47
N VAL A 129 2.31 -1.74 -7.22
CA VAL A 129 2.09 -0.39 -6.68
C VAL A 129 3.29 -0.04 -5.81
N THR A 130 3.98 1.05 -6.13
CA THR A 130 5.15 1.52 -5.40
C THR A 130 4.85 2.86 -4.74
N ALA A 131 4.98 2.92 -3.44
CA ALA A 131 4.97 4.15 -2.67
C ALA A 131 6.39 4.53 -2.24
N VAL A 132 6.80 5.77 -2.56
CA VAL A 132 8.07 6.36 -2.11
C VAL A 132 7.76 7.48 -1.13
N ILE A 133 8.31 7.38 0.07
CA ILE A 133 8.08 8.31 1.17
C ILE A 133 9.35 9.10 1.43
N LYS A 134 9.23 10.43 1.50
CA LYS A 134 10.36 11.36 1.67
C LYS A 134 10.13 12.39 2.76
N THR A 135 11.20 12.73 3.47
CA THR A 135 11.27 13.92 4.33
C THR A 135 12.21 14.93 3.66
N GLY A 136 11.65 16.02 3.13
CA GLY A 136 12.38 16.89 2.22
C GLY A 136 12.82 16.13 0.95
N ALA A 137 14.13 16.16 0.64
CA ALA A 137 14.69 15.44 -0.50
C ALA A 137 15.12 13.99 -0.19
N VAL A 138 15.07 13.57 1.08
CA VAL A 138 15.59 12.26 1.53
C VAL A 138 14.48 11.21 1.51
N ILE A 139 14.72 10.08 0.86
CA ILE A 139 13.82 8.92 0.92
C ILE A 139 13.98 8.27 2.30
N THR A 140 12.87 8.12 3.02
CA THR A 140 12.83 7.52 4.35
C THR A 140 12.16 6.15 4.35
N SER A 141 11.33 5.85 3.35
CA SER A 141 10.76 4.52 3.16
C SER A 141 10.29 4.31 1.73
N ASN A 142 10.36 3.06 1.26
CA ASN A 142 9.68 2.57 0.07
C ASN A 142 8.77 1.40 0.46
N GLU A 143 7.57 1.38 -0.07
CA GLU A 143 6.62 0.28 0.03
C GLU A 143 6.28 -0.18 -1.38
N VAL A 144 6.31 -1.49 -1.61
CA VAL A 144 5.99 -2.12 -2.89
C VAL A 144 4.97 -3.21 -2.63
N ASP A 145 3.76 -2.99 -3.13
CA ASP A 145 2.67 -3.96 -3.12
C ASP A 145 2.58 -4.61 -4.50
N THR A 146 2.80 -5.91 -4.56
CA THR A 146 2.64 -6.71 -5.79
C THR A 146 1.38 -7.55 -5.66
N ILE A 147 0.37 -7.22 -6.46
CA ILE A 147 -0.89 -7.96 -6.53
C ILE A 147 -0.82 -8.85 -7.78
N TYR A 148 -0.91 -10.15 -7.56
CA TYR A 148 -0.91 -11.15 -8.63
C TYR A 148 -2.33 -11.34 -9.13
N LEU A 149 -2.53 -11.17 -10.44
CA LEU A 149 -3.83 -11.20 -11.10
C LEU A 149 -3.90 -12.43 -12.01
N ASN A 150 -5.01 -13.15 -11.97
CA ASN A 150 -5.31 -14.18 -12.97
C ASN A 150 -5.74 -13.53 -14.31
N SER A 151 -6.07 -14.36 -15.31
CA SER A 151 -6.47 -13.89 -16.64
C SER A 151 -7.77 -13.05 -16.67
N SER A 152 -8.58 -13.08 -15.61
CA SER A 152 -9.77 -12.22 -15.46
C SER A 152 -9.50 -10.94 -14.67
N GLY A 153 -8.24 -10.66 -14.31
CA GLY A 153 -7.87 -9.49 -13.50
C GLY A 153 -8.22 -9.63 -12.02
N THR A 154 -8.50 -10.84 -11.54
CA THR A 154 -8.85 -11.10 -10.14
C THR A 154 -7.59 -11.34 -9.31
N PRO A 155 -7.41 -10.68 -8.15
CA PRO A 155 -6.31 -10.95 -7.24
C PRO A 155 -6.30 -12.39 -6.74
N THR A 156 -5.14 -13.06 -6.82
CA THR A 156 -4.93 -14.44 -6.33
C THR A 156 -3.88 -14.52 -5.24
N ARG A 157 -2.93 -13.58 -5.22
CA ARG A 157 -1.85 -13.49 -4.24
C ARG A 157 -1.44 -12.02 -4.06
N ILE A 158 -0.86 -11.71 -2.92
CA ILE A 158 -0.19 -10.44 -2.66
C ILE A 158 1.23 -10.70 -2.15
N ALA A 159 2.16 -9.82 -2.53
CA ALA A 159 3.43 -9.63 -1.84
C ALA A 159 3.53 -8.18 -1.40
N VAL A 160 3.87 -7.94 -0.15
CA VAL A 160 4.12 -6.59 0.38
C VAL A 160 5.59 -6.53 0.77
N SER A 161 6.31 -5.56 0.23
CA SER A 161 7.70 -5.30 0.57
C SER A 161 7.86 -3.88 1.08
N ILE A 162 8.32 -3.74 2.33
CA ILE A 162 8.59 -2.43 2.94
C ILE A 162 10.08 -2.34 3.18
N ALA A 163 10.69 -1.25 2.74
CA ALA A 163 12.08 -0.89 3.00
C ALA A 163 12.11 0.47 3.70
N THR A 164 12.55 0.53 4.95
CA THR A 164 12.78 1.80 5.64
C THR A 164 14.25 2.15 5.64
N TYR A 165 14.54 3.43 5.41
CA TYR A 165 15.87 3.99 5.33
C TYR A 165 16.08 4.90 6.54
N GLY A 166 16.79 4.39 7.54
CA GLY A 166 17.24 5.17 8.69
C GLY A 166 18.68 5.63 8.52
N THR A 167 19.10 6.59 9.34
CA THR A 167 20.52 6.83 9.60
C THR A 167 20.79 6.66 11.09
N THR A 168 21.61 5.68 11.47
CA THR A 168 22.28 5.70 12.78
C THR A 168 23.75 5.99 12.54
N SER A 169 24.26 7.06 13.16
CA SER A 169 25.69 7.40 13.12
C SER A 169 26.29 7.53 11.71
N GLY A 170 25.52 8.05 10.75
CA GLY A 170 26.01 8.30 9.38
C GLY A 170 26.01 7.09 8.44
N HIS A 171 25.51 5.93 8.87
CA HIS A 171 25.32 4.77 7.99
C HIS A 171 23.83 4.56 7.67
N PRO A 172 23.47 4.29 6.40
CA PRO A 172 22.11 3.92 6.04
C PRO A 172 21.76 2.58 6.68
N LEU A 173 20.77 2.57 7.57
CA LEU A 173 20.10 1.35 8.01
C LEU A 173 19.01 1.04 6.99
N LEU A 174 19.17 -0.07 6.29
CA LEU A 174 18.09 -0.68 5.51
C LEU A 174 17.45 -1.76 6.37
N THR A 175 16.21 -1.52 6.82
CA THR A 175 15.35 -2.62 7.25
C THR A 175 14.39 -2.90 6.13
N SER A 176 14.34 -4.15 5.66
CA SER A 176 13.36 -4.60 4.70
C SER A 176 12.56 -5.76 5.26
N LEU A 177 11.27 -5.80 4.95
CA LEU A 177 10.38 -6.93 5.21
C LEU A 177 9.66 -7.24 3.90
N THR A 178 9.66 -8.51 3.50
CA THR A 178 8.81 -8.98 2.40
C THR A 178 7.94 -10.13 2.88
N ILE A 179 6.62 -10.01 2.70
CA ILE A 179 5.63 -11.01 3.10
C ILE A 179 4.70 -11.36 1.94
N TYR A 180 4.26 -12.61 1.89
CA TYR A 180 3.43 -13.15 0.82
C TYR A 180 2.20 -13.83 1.37
N GLY A 181 1.06 -13.71 0.69
CA GLY A 181 -0.12 -14.52 1.01
C GLY A 181 -1.10 -14.66 -0.13
N ASN A 182 -1.89 -15.73 -0.10
CA ASN A 182 -2.89 -16.02 -1.11
C ASN A 182 -4.22 -15.36 -0.74
N ALA A 183 -4.98 -14.94 -1.76
CA ALA A 183 -6.34 -14.44 -1.57
C ALA A 183 -7.27 -15.59 -1.12
N GLN A 184 -8.27 -15.25 -0.32
CA GLN A 184 -9.42 -16.10 -0.02
C GLN A 184 -10.71 -15.49 -0.55
#